data_AF-R7PBW8-F1
#
_entry.id   AF-R7PBW8-F1
#
_cell.length_a   1.000
_cell.length_b   1.000
_cell.length_c   1.000
_cell.angle_alpha   90.00
_cell.angle_beta   90.00
_cell.angle_gamma   90.00
#
_symmetry.space_group_name_H-M   'P 1'
#
loop_
_entity.id
_entity.type
_entity.pdbx_description
1 polymer ?
#
loop_
_entity_poly.entity_id
_entity_poly.type
_entity_poly.pdbx_seq_one_letter_code
_entity_poly.pdbx_strand_id
1 'polypeptide(L)'
;MAKKGGSKQKKMNARVDFTPMVDMIMLLVTFFMLCTSLIKPKTMEISMPSNKQDLKEEQKSQVAASKAITILLDENNTLYYFTGLPDTAKLHPVTYGKDGIRAALLGLNSVAQQQVQELKRKYELKRSSNPSKDKQVMDEYRTELNKIKNSDITPSVIIKATDKATYKNLIDVLDEMQICCIGKYVIDKIADADIAKIKALKANPAAAK
;
A
#
# COMPACT_ATOMS: atom_id res chain seq x y z
N MET A 1 -64.19 -27.11 70.55
CA MET A 1 -64.33 -27.09 69.07
C MET A 1 -63.22 -26.24 68.48
N ALA A 2 -62.39 -26.81 67.60
CA ALA A 2 -61.21 -26.15 67.02
C ALA A 2 -61.61 -25.16 65.91
N LYS A 3 -61.08 -23.93 65.94
CA LYS A 3 -61.29 -22.92 64.89
C LYS A 3 -60.11 -22.95 63.91
N LYS A 4 -60.28 -23.67 62.80
CA LYS A 4 -59.37 -23.67 61.64
C LYS A 4 -59.57 -22.35 60.87
N GLY A 5 -58.65 -21.40 61.02
CA GLY A 5 -58.59 -20.19 60.20
C GLY A 5 -57.73 -20.45 58.96
N GLY A 6 -58.35 -20.55 57.79
CA GLY A 6 -57.66 -20.84 56.53
C GLY A 6 -56.65 -19.75 56.14
N SER A 7 -55.41 -20.15 55.85
CA SER A 7 -54.36 -19.28 55.34
C SER A 7 -54.67 -18.87 53.90
N LYS A 8 -54.96 -17.58 53.66
CA LYS A 8 -55.06 -17.03 52.30
C LYS A 8 -53.65 -17.01 51.67
N GLN A 9 -53.44 -17.87 50.68
CA GLN A 9 -52.19 -17.95 49.93
C GLN A 9 -52.04 -16.71 49.02
N LYS A 10 -51.00 -15.90 49.25
CA LYS A 10 -50.68 -14.72 48.43
C LYS A 10 -50.32 -15.17 47.02
N LYS A 11 -51.08 -14.76 46.00
CA LYS A 11 -50.70 -14.90 44.60
C LYS A 11 -49.58 -13.91 44.29
N MET A 12 -48.36 -14.41 44.05
CA MET A 12 -47.27 -13.60 43.52
C MET A 12 -47.45 -13.46 42.00
N ASN A 13 -47.52 -12.22 41.52
CA ASN A 13 -47.52 -11.94 40.09
C ASN A 13 -46.08 -12.09 39.58
N ALA A 14 -45.78 -13.24 38.96
CA ALA A 14 -44.52 -13.47 38.25
C ALA A 14 -44.58 -12.78 36.88
N ARG A 15 -44.15 -11.52 36.82
CA ARG A 15 -43.92 -10.83 35.55
C ARG A 15 -42.53 -11.20 35.08
N VAL A 16 -42.44 -11.83 33.91
CA VAL A 16 -41.16 -12.29 33.33
C VAL A 16 -40.42 -11.08 32.79
N ASP A 17 -39.18 -10.88 33.26
CA ASP A 17 -38.31 -9.81 32.79
C ASP A 17 -37.43 -10.32 31.65
N PHE A 18 -37.51 -9.65 30.49
CA PHE A 18 -36.73 -9.97 29.30
C PHE A 18 -35.46 -9.13 29.18
N THR A 19 -35.19 -8.19 30.10
CA THR A 19 -33.94 -7.41 30.09
C THR A 19 -32.67 -8.24 29.93
N PRO A 20 -32.48 -9.41 30.61
CA PRO A 20 -31.28 -10.22 30.38
C PRO A 20 -31.22 -10.84 28.97
N MET A 21 -32.37 -11.06 28.32
CA MET A 21 -32.42 -11.62 26.97
C MET A 21 -32.17 -10.54 25.90
N VAL A 22 -32.69 -9.32 26.12
CA VAL A 22 -32.49 -8.18 25.21
C VAL A 22 -31.03 -7.72 25.22
N ASP A 23 -30.38 -7.71 26.38
CA ASP A 23 -28.97 -7.33 26.52
C ASP A 23 -28.03 -8.29 25.77
N MET A 24 -28.27 -9.60 25.88
CA MET A 24 -27.52 -10.61 25.12
C MET A 24 -27.64 -10.42 23.60
N ILE A 25 -28.82 -10.05 23.10
CA ILE A 25 -29.05 -9.79 21.67
C ILE A 25 -28.38 -8.49 21.22
N MET A 26 -28.44 -7.43 22.04
CA MET A 26 -27.78 -6.16 21.74
C MET A 26 -26.25 -6.32 21.61
N LEU A 27 -25.65 -7.12 22.49
CA LEU A 27 -24.21 -7.41 22.47
C LEU A 27 -23.81 -8.19 21.21
N LEU A 28 -24.63 -9.14 20.77
CA LEU A 28 -24.41 -9.90 19.55
C LEU A 28 -24.50 -9.02 18.28
N VAL A 29 -25.51 -8.16 18.17
CA VAL A 29 -25.68 -7.28 17.01
C VAL A 29 -24.54 -6.27 16.91
N THR A 30 -24.10 -5.71 18.05
CA THR A 30 -22.97 -4.78 18.09
C THR A 30 -21.64 -5.46 17.76
N PHE A 31 -21.40 -6.69 18.26
CA PHE A 31 -20.23 -7.49 17.89
C PHE A 31 -20.21 -7.82 16.40
N PHE A 32 -21.34 -8.26 15.83
CA PHE A 32 -21.44 -8.55 14.40
C PHE A 32 -21.26 -7.29 13.54
N MET A 33 -21.87 -6.16 13.87
CA MET A 33 -21.64 -4.89 13.16
C MET A 33 -20.18 -4.45 13.25
N LEU A 34 -19.53 -4.58 14.41
CA LEU A 34 -18.11 -4.26 14.57
C LEU A 34 -17.23 -5.18 13.72
N CYS A 35 -17.45 -6.51 13.76
CA CYS A 35 -16.72 -7.47 12.94
C CYS A 35 -16.90 -7.19 11.43
N THR A 36 -18.09 -6.80 10.96
CA THR A 36 -18.30 -6.43 9.55
C THR A 36 -17.53 -5.17 9.12
N SER A 37 -17.23 -4.25 10.04
CA SER A 37 -16.44 -3.05 9.73
C SER A 37 -14.97 -3.35 9.48
N LEU A 38 -14.42 -4.38 10.14
CA LEU A 38 -13.02 -4.81 10.03
C LEU A 38 -12.76 -5.64 8.78
N ILE A 39 -13.78 -6.33 8.25
CA ILE A 39 -13.68 -7.19 7.06
C ILE A 39 -13.60 -6.36 5.76
N LYS A 40 -13.88 -5.05 5.79
CA LYS A 40 -13.79 -4.22 4.58
C LYS A 40 -12.36 -4.28 4.01
N PRO A 41 -12.16 -4.88 2.83
CA PRO A 41 -10.83 -4.92 2.25
C PRO A 41 -10.43 -3.48 1.92
N LYS A 42 -9.32 -3.00 2.53
CA LYS A 42 -8.64 -1.79 2.05
C LYS A 42 -7.99 -2.15 0.72
N THR A 43 -8.73 -2.06 -0.38
CA THR A 43 -8.21 -2.35 -1.71
C THR A 43 -7.29 -1.22 -2.15
N MET A 44 -6.04 -1.58 -2.45
CA MET A 44 -5.09 -0.72 -3.16
C MET A 44 -5.57 -0.56 -4.61
N GLU A 45 -5.79 0.68 -5.07
CA GLU A 45 -6.05 0.95 -6.49
C GLU A 45 -4.74 0.81 -7.26
N ILE A 46 -4.64 -0.28 -8.01
CA ILE A 46 -3.53 -0.52 -8.92
C ILE A 46 -3.84 0.21 -10.22
N SER A 47 -3.22 1.37 -10.45
CA SER A 47 -3.13 1.95 -11.79
C SER A 47 -1.93 1.34 -12.50
N MET A 48 -2.08 0.10 -12.98
CA MET A 48 -1.09 -0.49 -13.86
C MET A 48 -1.17 0.24 -15.21
N PRO A 49 -0.13 0.94 -15.67
CA PRO A 49 -0.15 1.52 -17.00
C PRO A 49 -0.31 0.39 -18.01
N SER A 50 -1.42 0.42 -18.75
CA SER A 50 -1.79 -0.60 -19.71
C SER A 50 -0.70 -0.71 -20.78
N ASN A 51 0.04 -1.81 -20.77
CA ASN A 51 0.76 -2.23 -21.96
C ASN A 51 -0.27 -2.73 -22.97
N LYS A 52 -0.60 -1.90 -23.97
CA LYS A 52 -0.55 -2.24 -25.41
C LYS A 52 -1.29 -1.20 -26.28
N GLN A 53 -0.66 -0.94 -27.44
CA GLN A 53 -1.12 -0.24 -28.63
C GLN A 53 -0.88 1.29 -28.66
N ASP A 54 -0.14 1.72 -29.71
CA ASP A 54 0.01 3.08 -30.23
C ASP A 54 1.09 4.03 -29.72
N LEU A 55 2.28 3.55 -29.33
CA LEU A 55 3.46 4.43 -29.30
C LEU A 55 4.67 3.71 -29.90
N LYS A 56 5.16 4.23 -31.04
CA LYS A 56 6.34 3.74 -31.79
C LYS A 56 7.51 3.48 -30.83
N GLU A 57 8.06 2.27 -30.92
CA GLU A 57 8.99 1.66 -29.95
C GLU A 57 10.27 2.48 -29.72
N GLU A 58 10.69 3.29 -30.70
CA GLU A 58 11.96 4.02 -30.67
C GLU A 58 11.94 5.30 -29.82
N GLN A 59 10.79 6.00 -29.71
CA GLN A 59 10.70 7.28 -28.97
C GLN A 59 10.31 7.10 -27.50
N LYS A 60 9.64 5.99 -27.15
CA LYS A 60 9.41 5.59 -25.75
C LYS A 60 10.71 5.23 -25.04
N SER A 61 11.61 4.54 -25.73
CA SER A 61 12.82 3.99 -25.09
C SER A 61 13.83 5.06 -24.68
N GLN A 62 13.88 6.24 -25.31
CA GLN A 62 14.92 7.24 -25.02
C GLN A 62 14.51 8.27 -23.96
N VAL A 63 13.23 8.65 -23.88
CA VAL A 63 12.75 9.63 -22.88
C VAL A 63 12.22 8.93 -21.61
N ALA A 64 11.69 7.71 -21.73
CA ALA A 64 11.28 6.92 -20.57
C ALA A 64 12.47 6.28 -19.84
N ALA A 65 13.57 5.93 -20.52
CA ALA A 65 14.74 5.35 -19.88
C ALA A 65 15.40 6.33 -18.89
N SER A 66 15.47 7.62 -19.21
CA SER A 66 16.11 8.62 -18.35
C SER A 66 15.38 8.88 -17.01
N LYS A 67 14.10 8.48 -16.91
CA LYS A 67 13.29 8.59 -15.68
C LYS A 67 12.83 7.23 -15.14
N ALA A 68 13.30 6.13 -15.72
CA ALA A 68 12.97 4.79 -15.27
C ALA A 68 14.01 4.30 -14.25
N ILE A 69 13.50 3.76 -13.15
CA ILE A 69 14.29 3.09 -12.12
C ILE A 69 13.98 1.61 -12.24
N THR A 70 15.01 0.79 -12.47
CA THR A 70 14.82 -0.66 -12.44
C THR A 70 15.28 -1.19 -11.09
N ILE A 71 14.39 -1.91 -10.41
CA ILE A 71 14.66 -2.60 -9.15
C ILE A 71 14.69 -4.09 -9.44
N LEU A 72 15.81 -4.72 -9.09
CA LEU A 72 16.02 -6.15 -9.18
C LEU A 72 15.88 -6.74 -7.77
N LEU A 73 14.97 -7.70 -7.64
CA LEU A 73 14.74 -8.46 -6.41
C LEU A 73 15.55 -9.75 -6.43
N ASP A 74 16.31 -9.99 -5.38
CA ASP A 74 17.16 -11.17 -5.24
C ASP A 74 16.96 -11.85 -3.86
N GLU A 75 17.66 -12.97 -3.65
CA GLU A 75 17.63 -13.74 -2.41
C GLU A 75 18.06 -12.92 -1.18
N ASN A 76 17.65 -13.40 0.00
CA ASN A 76 18.05 -12.85 1.32
C ASN A 76 17.67 -11.37 1.55
N ASN A 77 16.56 -10.90 1.00
CA ASN A 77 16.12 -9.50 1.12
C ASN A 77 17.13 -8.49 0.56
N THR A 78 17.90 -8.90 -0.44
CA THR A 78 18.82 -8.01 -1.14
C THR A 78 18.12 -7.38 -2.33
N LEU A 79 18.23 -6.07 -2.44
CA LEU A 79 17.74 -5.31 -3.57
C LEU A 79 18.91 -4.75 -4.35
N TYR A 80 18.75 -4.69 -5.66
CA TYR A 80 19.65 -3.94 -6.51
C TYR A 80 18.84 -2.94 -7.31
N TYR A 81 19.35 -1.73 -7.48
CA TYR A 81 18.71 -0.77 -8.36
C TYR A 81 19.72 -0.14 -9.29
N PHE A 82 19.21 0.31 -10.44
CA PHE A 82 19.94 1.14 -11.36
C PHE A 82 18.99 2.12 -12.06
N THR A 83 19.54 3.25 -12.47
CA THR A 83 18.80 4.31 -13.18
C THR A 83 19.28 4.37 -14.61
N GLY A 84 18.36 4.50 -15.58
CA GLY A 84 18.72 4.62 -16.98
C GLY A 84 18.81 3.31 -17.74
N LEU A 85 19.59 3.31 -18.81
CA LEU A 85 19.74 2.17 -19.73
C LEU A 85 20.51 1.03 -19.05
N PRO A 86 20.09 -0.23 -19.27
CA PRO A 86 20.72 -1.38 -18.63
C PRO A 86 22.21 -1.51 -18.97
N ASP A 87 22.66 -1.19 -20.18
CA ASP A 87 24.05 -1.46 -20.61
C ASP A 87 25.13 -0.60 -19.93
N THR A 88 24.80 0.63 -19.54
CA THR A 88 25.78 1.57 -18.98
C THR A 88 25.60 1.82 -17.48
N ALA A 89 24.49 1.36 -16.91
CA ALA A 89 24.13 1.70 -15.54
C ALA A 89 24.88 0.81 -14.52
N LYS A 90 25.48 1.46 -13.52
CA LYS A 90 26.07 0.78 -12.37
C LYS A 90 24.97 0.25 -11.48
N LEU A 91 25.18 -0.97 -10.98
CA LEU A 91 24.23 -1.65 -10.13
C LEU A 91 24.54 -1.33 -8.67
N HIS A 92 23.59 -0.75 -7.95
CA HIS A 92 23.75 -0.37 -6.56
C HIS A 92 23.03 -1.36 -5.62
N PRO A 93 23.76 -2.06 -4.74
CA PRO A 93 23.13 -2.88 -3.70
C PRO A 93 22.48 -1.99 -2.65
N VAL A 94 21.22 -2.26 -2.33
CA VAL A 94 20.48 -1.56 -1.28
C VAL A 94 19.67 -2.55 -0.44
N THR A 95 19.29 -2.08 0.74
CA THR A 95 18.38 -2.78 1.64
C THR A 95 17.01 -2.10 1.63
N TYR A 96 16.01 -2.77 2.19
CA TYR A 96 14.70 -2.18 2.47
C TYR A 96 14.79 -1.10 3.56
N GLY A 97 13.78 -0.22 3.61
CA GLY A 97 13.64 0.77 4.66
C GLY A 97 14.17 2.17 4.31
N LYS A 98 14.22 3.02 5.35
CA LYS A 98 14.41 4.48 5.24
C LYS A 98 15.72 4.88 4.58
N ASP A 99 16.81 4.21 4.96
CA ASP A 99 18.18 4.54 4.51
C ASP A 99 18.59 3.77 3.25
N GLY A 100 17.73 2.86 2.77
CA GLY A 100 17.99 2.03 1.61
C GLY A 100 17.22 2.52 0.38
N ILE A 101 16.41 1.64 -0.21
CA ILE A 101 15.66 1.94 -1.44
C ILE A 101 14.78 3.18 -1.32
N ARG A 102 14.25 3.48 -0.13
CA ARG A 102 13.42 4.67 0.11
C ARG A 102 14.18 5.96 -0.13
N ALA A 103 15.42 6.07 0.35
CA ALA A 103 16.24 7.25 0.15
C ALA A 103 16.52 7.49 -1.35
N ALA A 104 16.81 6.43 -2.10
CA ALA A 104 17.02 6.51 -3.55
C ALA A 104 15.74 6.98 -4.28
N LEU A 105 14.59 6.40 -3.95
CA LEU A 105 13.30 6.78 -4.55
C LEU A 105 12.87 8.20 -4.18
N LEU A 106 13.08 8.63 -2.94
CA LEU A 106 12.76 9.99 -2.48
C LEU A 106 13.67 11.05 -3.09
N GLY A 107 14.96 10.76 -3.23
CA GLY A 107 15.91 11.66 -3.89
C GLY A 107 15.50 11.96 -5.34
N LEU A 108 14.98 10.95 -6.04
CA LEU A 108 14.51 11.07 -7.41
C LEU A 108 13.11 11.70 -7.53
N ASN A 109 12.27 11.55 -6.49
CA ASN A 109 10.88 12.02 -6.49
C ASN A 109 10.64 13.23 -5.55
N SER A 110 11.65 14.07 -5.35
CA SER A 110 11.58 15.21 -4.42
C SER A 110 10.45 16.19 -4.76
N VAL A 111 10.25 16.49 -6.04
CA VAL A 111 9.22 17.42 -6.53
C VAL A 111 7.81 16.92 -6.23
N ALA A 112 7.52 15.65 -6.53
CA ALA A 112 6.19 15.10 -6.25
C ALA A 112 5.92 15.01 -4.75
N GLN A 113 6.94 14.73 -3.93
CA GLN A 113 6.81 14.71 -2.47
C GLN A 113 6.41 16.07 -1.90
N GLN A 114 6.99 17.17 -2.42
CA GLN A 114 6.59 18.52 -2.03
C GLN A 114 5.12 18.78 -2.36
N GLN A 115 4.69 18.43 -3.59
CA GLN A 115 3.29 18.58 -4.01
C GLN A 115 2.33 17.74 -3.15
N VAL A 116 2.69 16.51 -2.82
CA VAL A 116 1.89 15.64 -1.94
C VAL A 116 1.82 16.22 -0.53
N GLN A 117 2.90 16.80 -0.01
CA GLN A 117 2.93 17.42 1.31
C GLN A 117 2.04 18.67 1.38
N GLU A 118 2.07 19.51 0.34
CA GLU A 118 1.19 20.66 0.20
C GLU A 118 -0.28 20.25 0.08
N LEU A 119 -0.56 19.23 -0.73
CA LEU A 119 -1.89 18.64 -0.86
C LEU A 119 -2.38 18.15 0.50
N LYS A 120 -1.56 17.39 1.22
CA LYS A 120 -1.89 16.88 2.55
C LYS A 120 -2.23 18.02 3.52
N ARG A 121 -1.41 19.09 3.56
CA ARG A 121 -1.68 20.28 4.39
C ARG A 121 -3.01 20.94 4.02
N LYS A 122 -3.31 21.07 2.72
CA LYS A 122 -4.55 21.66 2.22
C LYS A 122 -5.79 20.88 2.66
N TYR A 123 -5.73 19.55 2.64
CA TYR A 123 -6.87 18.70 3.01
C TYR A 123 -6.97 18.48 4.53
N GLU A 124 -5.87 18.56 5.27
CA GLU A 124 -5.88 18.59 6.74
C GLU A 124 -6.65 19.79 7.28
N LEU A 125 -6.48 20.97 6.68
CA LEU A 125 -7.22 22.18 7.04
C LEU A 125 -8.73 22.09 6.72
N LYS A 126 -9.09 21.29 5.71
CA LYS A 126 -10.49 21.06 5.30
C LYS A 126 -11.19 19.96 6.09
N ARG A 127 -10.47 19.29 6.99
CA ARG A 127 -11.00 18.17 7.75
C ARG A 127 -12.17 18.65 8.63
N SER A 128 -13.28 17.92 8.60
CA SER A 128 -14.51 18.27 9.32
C SER A 128 -14.86 17.20 10.34
N SER A 129 -15.46 17.58 11.47
CA SER A 129 -15.97 16.61 12.45
C SER A 129 -17.20 15.83 11.95
N ASN A 130 -17.85 16.28 10.87
CA ASN A 130 -19.00 15.60 10.28
C ASN A 130 -18.55 14.41 9.40
N PRO A 131 -18.96 13.15 9.70
CA PRO A 131 -18.46 11.96 8.99
C PRO A 131 -18.72 11.97 7.47
N SER A 132 -19.87 12.48 7.03
CA SER A 132 -20.21 12.51 5.60
C SER A 132 -19.36 13.52 4.81
N LYS A 133 -19.07 14.68 5.41
CA LYS A 133 -18.22 15.70 4.78
C LYS A 133 -16.75 15.29 4.82
N ASP A 134 -16.30 14.69 5.93
CA ASP A 134 -14.94 14.14 6.03
C ASP A 134 -14.69 13.09 4.95
N LYS A 135 -15.66 12.19 4.70
CA LYS A 135 -15.57 11.21 3.62
C LYS A 135 -15.38 11.85 2.24
N GLN A 136 -16.17 12.88 1.91
CA GLN A 136 -16.04 13.61 0.64
C GLN A 136 -14.66 14.26 0.49
N VAL A 137 -14.16 14.92 1.54
CA VAL A 137 -12.84 15.54 1.58
C VAL A 137 -11.73 14.51 1.38
N MET A 138 -11.87 13.31 1.95
CA MET A 138 -10.91 12.21 1.77
C MET A 138 -10.94 11.62 0.36
N ASP A 139 -12.13 11.49 -0.25
CA ASP A 139 -12.29 11.01 -1.62
C ASP A 139 -11.67 11.99 -2.64
N GLU A 140 -11.86 13.30 -2.43
CA GLU A 140 -11.20 14.36 -3.20
C GLU A 140 -9.67 14.29 -3.05
N TYR A 141 -9.17 14.16 -1.82
CA TYR A 141 -7.74 14.03 -1.53
C TYR A 141 -7.13 12.84 -2.26
N ARG A 142 -7.78 11.66 -2.21
CA ARG A 142 -7.33 10.44 -2.89
C ARG A 142 -7.23 10.67 -4.40
N THR A 143 -8.23 11.32 -4.99
CA THR A 143 -8.28 11.59 -6.43
C THR A 143 -7.13 12.49 -6.87
N GLU A 144 -6.90 13.60 -6.15
CA GLU A 144 -5.80 14.52 -6.47
C GLU A 144 -4.42 13.87 -6.24
N LEU A 145 -4.30 13.08 -5.17
CA LEU A 145 -3.08 12.34 -4.89
C LEU A 145 -2.77 11.32 -6.00
N ASN A 146 -3.78 10.62 -6.50
CA ASN A 146 -3.63 9.70 -7.63
C ASN A 146 -3.20 10.41 -8.93
N LYS A 147 -3.65 11.66 -9.16
CA LYS A 147 -3.17 12.47 -10.31
C LYS A 147 -1.70 12.81 -10.19
N ILE A 148 -1.25 13.22 -8.99
CA ILE A 148 0.17 13.53 -8.74
C ILE A 148 1.04 12.28 -8.93
N LYS A 149 0.61 11.14 -8.36
CA LYS A 149 1.30 9.84 -8.46
C LYS A 149 1.45 9.31 -9.88
N ASN A 150 0.53 9.67 -10.77
CA ASN A 150 0.50 9.25 -12.16
C ASN A 150 0.95 10.35 -13.13
N SER A 151 1.48 11.46 -12.63
CA SER A 151 2.00 12.54 -13.46
C SER A 151 3.31 12.14 -14.16
N ASP A 152 3.75 12.92 -15.15
CA ASP A 152 5.04 12.68 -15.85
C ASP A 152 6.25 13.19 -15.06
N ILE A 153 5.98 13.79 -13.89
CA ILE A 153 6.98 14.23 -12.92
C ILE A 153 7.48 13.03 -12.11
N THR A 154 6.59 12.11 -11.74
CA THR A 154 6.95 10.92 -10.98
C THR A 154 7.70 9.90 -11.84
N PRO A 155 8.82 9.34 -11.35
CA PRO A 155 9.57 8.32 -12.08
C PRO A 155 8.74 7.05 -12.25
N SER A 156 9.02 6.28 -13.30
CA SER A 156 8.42 4.96 -13.49
C SER A 156 9.35 3.88 -12.93
N VAL A 157 8.81 2.93 -12.19
CA VAL A 157 9.62 1.85 -11.59
C VAL A 157 9.35 0.54 -12.30
N ILE A 158 10.42 -0.13 -12.72
CA ILE A 158 10.36 -1.47 -13.30
C ILE A 158 10.84 -2.44 -12.22
N ILE A 159 10.00 -3.37 -11.82
CA ILE A 159 10.33 -4.39 -10.82
C ILE A 159 10.57 -5.70 -11.55
N LYS A 160 11.79 -6.23 -11.43
CA LYS A 160 12.17 -7.54 -11.98
C LYS A 160 12.57 -8.46 -10.83
N ALA A 161 11.97 -9.64 -10.78
CA ALA A 161 12.26 -10.62 -9.75
C ALA A 161 13.12 -11.76 -10.31
N THR A 162 14.15 -12.17 -9.55
CA THR A 162 14.82 -13.46 -9.77
C THR A 162 13.94 -14.60 -9.28
N ASP A 163 14.20 -15.82 -9.75
CA ASP A 163 13.49 -17.03 -9.29
C ASP A 163 13.66 -17.30 -7.79
N LYS A 164 14.65 -16.67 -7.15
CA LYS A 164 14.92 -16.80 -5.72
C LYS A 164 14.28 -15.71 -4.87
N ALA A 165 13.68 -14.68 -5.48
CA ALA A 165 12.97 -13.64 -4.77
C ALA A 165 11.63 -14.17 -4.24
N THR A 166 11.25 -13.77 -3.02
CA THR A 166 9.97 -14.21 -2.45
C THR A 166 8.86 -13.21 -2.75
N TYR A 167 7.60 -13.65 -2.63
CA TYR A 167 6.45 -12.74 -2.77
C TYR A 167 6.50 -11.58 -1.77
N LYS A 168 7.04 -11.82 -0.57
CA LYS A 168 7.24 -10.78 0.44
C LYS A 168 8.15 -9.67 -0.07
N ASN A 169 9.23 -10.01 -0.79
CA ASN A 169 10.15 -9.03 -1.37
C ASN A 169 9.46 -8.07 -2.34
N LEU A 170 8.52 -8.59 -3.12
CA LEU A 170 7.73 -7.79 -4.05
C LEU A 170 6.78 -6.86 -3.30
N ILE A 171 6.05 -7.37 -2.30
CA ILE A 171 5.14 -6.55 -1.49
C ILE A 171 5.90 -5.44 -0.75
N ASP A 172 7.03 -5.77 -0.15
CA ASP A 172 7.86 -4.79 0.56
C ASP A 172 8.33 -3.68 -0.41
N VAL A 173 8.67 -3.99 -1.67
CA VAL A 173 9.00 -2.95 -2.67
C VAL A 173 7.77 -2.13 -3.05
N LEU A 174 6.60 -2.73 -3.21
CA LEU A 174 5.36 -2.00 -3.53
C LEU A 174 4.98 -1.04 -2.38
N ASP A 175 5.17 -1.45 -1.14
CA ASP A 175 4.97 -0.61 0.04
C ASP A 175 5.96 0.57 0.03
N GLU A 176 7.24 0.34 -0.30
CA GLU A 176 8.23 1.40 -0.45
C GLU A 176 7.88 2.38 -1.57
N MET A 177 7.34 1.89 -2.69
CA MET A 177 6.84 2.74 -3.77
C MET A 177 5.65 3.60 -3.33
N GLN A 178 4.72 3.03 -2.57
CA GLN A 178 3.56 3.75 -2.06
C GLN A 178 3.98 4.88 -1.12
N ILE A 179 4.95 4.62 -0.24
CA ILE A 179 5.53 5.62 0.68
C ILE A 179 6.21 6.75 -0.11
N CYS A 180 6.93 6.40 -1.17
CA CYS A 180 7.60 7.35 -2.04
C CYS A 180 6.66 8.07 -3.02
N CYS A 181 5.34 7.83 -2.94
CA CYS A 181 4.32 8.45 -3.80
C CYS A 181 4.57 8.23 -5.29
N ILE A 182 4.94 7.01 -5.66
CA ILE A 182 5.12 6.60 -7.05
C ILE A 182 3.95 5.71 -7.45
N GLY A 183 3.18 6.11 -8.47
CA GLY A 183 2.03 5.34 -8.96
C GLY A 183 2.32 4.46 -10.17
N LYS A 184 3.34 4.81 -10.97
CA LYS A 184 3.69 4.11 -12.20
C LYS A 184 4.69 3.00 -11.92
N TYR A 185 4.25 1.75 -12.05
CA TYR A 185 5.14 0.60 -12.00
C TYR A 185 4.82 -0.44 -13.06
N VAL A 186 5.84 -1.21 -13.43
CA VAL A 186 5.72 -2.36 -14.34
C VAL A 186 6.46 -3.52 -13.70
N ILE A 187 5.79 -4.66 -13.59
CA ILE A 187 6.43 -5.92 -13.20
C ILE A 187 6.83 -6.62 -14.49
N ASP A 188 8.12 -6.89 -14.64
CA ASP A 188 8.66 -7.53 -15.83
C ASP A 188 9.54 -8.73 -15.45
N LYS A 189 9.76 -9.62 -16.42
CA LYS A 189 10.66 -10.76 -16.25
C LYS A 189 12.10 -10.28 -16.21
N ILE A 190 12.91 -10.92 -15.37
CA ILE A 190 14.33 -10.63 -15.32
C ILE A 190 15.02 -11.12 -16.60
N ALA A 191 15.92 -10.31 -17.16
CA ALA A 191 16.72 -10.68 -18.32
C ALA A 191 18.01 -11.38 -17.89
N ASP A 192 18.55 -12.26 -18.72
CA ASP A 192 19.80 -12.99 -18.42
C ASP A 192 21.00 -12.05 -18.18
N ALA A 193 21.03 -10.92 -18.88
CA ALA A 193 22.04 -9.87 -18.68
C ALA A 193 21.97 -9.24 -17.28
N ASP A 194 20.77 -9.06 -16.73
CA ASP A 194 20.56 -8.51 -15.39
C ASP A 194 21.00 -9.54 -14.32
N ILE A 195 20.70 -10.82 -14.55
CA ILE A 195 21.18 -11.93 -13.69
C ILE A 195 22.71 -11.98 -13.70
N ALA A 196 23.35 -11.83 -14.86
CA ALA A 196 24.80 -11.83 -14.98
C ALA A 196 25.44 -10.69 -14.17
N LYS A 197 24.84 -9.49 -14.17
CA LYS A 197 25.30 -8.35 -13.37
C LYS A 197 25.19 -8.61 -11.86
N ILE A 198 24.07 -9.18 -11.41
CA ILE A 198 23.90 -9.55 -9.99
C ILE A 198 24.96 -10.56 -9.59
N LYS A 199 25.19 -11.60 -10.40
CA LYS A 199 26.22 -12.63 -10.13
C LYS A 199 27.63 -12.03 -10.10
N ALA A 200 27.96 -11.14 -11.05
CA ALA A 200 29.24 -10.46 -11.10
C ALA A 200 29.47 -9.59 -9.85
N LEU A 201 28.44 -8.88 -9.39
CA LEU A 201 28.52 -8.04 -8.19
C LEU A 201 28.63 -8.86 -6.91
N LYS A 202 27.96 -10.02 -6.83
CA LYS A 202 28.13 -10.99 -5.73
C LYS A 202 29.54 -11.57 -5.69
N ALA A 203 30.14 -11.84 -6.85
CA ALA A 203 31.50 -12.36 -6.95
C ALA A 203 32.56 -11.30 -6.62
N ASN A 204 32.28 -10.02 -6.89
CA ASN A 204 33.20 -8.92 -6.59
C ASN A 204 32.46 -7.72 -5.92
N PRO A 205 32.33 -7.74 -4.59
CA PRO A 205 31.63 -6.68 -3.86
C PRO A 205 32.35 -5.31 -3.90
N ALA A 206 33.62 -5.26 -4.32
CA ALA A 206 34.35 -3.99 -4.47
C ALA A 206 33.91 -3.18 -5.70
N ALA A 207 33.21 -3.79 -6.67
CA ALA A 207 32.69 -3.11 -7.85
C ALA A 207 31.43 -2.25 -7.59
N ALA A 208 30.87 -2.33 -6.38
CA ALA A 208 29.66 -1.60 -5.97
C ALA A 208 29.93 -0.21 -5.37
N LYS A 209 31.21 0.16 -5.16
CA LYS A 209 31.64 1.44 -4.58
C LYS A 209 31.85 2.52 -5.63
#